data_AF-A0A6L7PVX3-F1
#
_entry.id   AF-A0A6L7PVX3-F1
#
_cell.length_a   1.000
_cell.length_b   1.000
_cell.length_c   1.000
_cell.angle_alpha   90.00
_cell.angle_beta   90.00
_cell.angle_gamma   90.00
#
_symmetry.space_group_name_H-M   'P 1'
#
loop_
_entity.id
_entity.type
_entity.pdbx_description
1 polymer ?
#
loop_
_entity_poly.entity_id
_entity_poly.type
_entity_poly.pdbx_seq_one_letter_code
_entity_poly.pdbx_strand_id
1 'polypeptide(L)'
;MNAYQKWNDALAERFFNPDMAGRNVYLHVNQDMIDEMELAMPDAGTFRVAVAGPPTNASYCAQVCQRALEAFAGWRESGSRYPPYIGYLALFVLAGDVSGDFSPNAYYPRLWELMVERRNGMVPNFGRMDQLWEDLEDWSIQDKRGELGIFQARSIGGYIHVGYPLSQSLLVEEERKSLPHIFFDAGLAPAGDYPPDELARTLRRPYARDVLRRRTIRLVEDRPYPDLYNALLDAVAEELATWDGTVPEQIPHHGQQQHPASLAGLRICIDLDRVASTVNASLRCKLSREFPDDGLFIGSDLEAGDAGNGWSLPFKNRSTGEVLDASQIDWNNGTTMNDDALGLQLTLPRRDIRIFTNGIWEGVNGFVETHMVPQEQPFYLAYSDAVWPRLERWATT
;
A
#
# COMPACT_ATOMS: atom_id res chain seq x y z
N MET A 1 -10.98 21.35 28.24
CA MET A 1 -10.03 20.94 27.20
C MET A 1 -9.27 22.16 26.73
N ASN A 2 -7.93 22.14 26.77
CA ASN A 2 -7.13 23.26 26.25
C ASN A 2 -7.04 23.20 24.71
N ALA A 3 -6.49 24.26 24.09
CA ALA A 3 -6.37 24.36 22.64
C ALA A 3 -5.59 23.18 22.01
N TYR A 4 -4.49 22.77 22.64
CA TYR A 4 -3.69 21.63 22.21
C TYR A 4 -4.49 20.32 22.21
N GLN A 5 -5.22 20.03 23.30
CA GLN A 5 -6.03 18.81 23.42
C GLN A 5 -7.12 18.76 22.35
N LYS A 6 -7.76 19.89 22.02
CA LYS A 6 -8.72 19.95 20.90
C LYS A 6 -8.09 19.54 19.58
N TRP A 7 -6.91 20.08 19.27
CA TRP A 7 -6.18 19.71 18.06
C TRP A 7 -5.75 18.24 18.06
N ASN A 8 -5.20 17.76 19.18
CA ASN A 8 -4.77 16.37 19.30
C ASN A 8 -5.94 15.41 19.08
N ASP A 9 -7.07 15.64 19.76
CA ASP A 9 -8.22 14.76 19.70
C ASP A 9 -8.92 14.84 18.34
N ALA A 10 -9.01 16.02 17.72
CA ALA A 10 -9.57 16.17 16.39
C ALA A 10 -8.73 15.48 15.31
N LEU A 11 -7.39 15.58 15.40
CA LEU A 11 -6.50 14.83 14.52
C LEU A 11 -6.63 13.32 14.77
N ALA A 12 -6.62 12.92 16.03
CA ALA A 12 -6.76 11.52 16.39
C ALA A 12 -8.09 10.92 15.92
N GLU A 13 -9.21 11.63 16.08
CA GLU A 13 -10.53 11.17 15.62
C GLU A 13 -10.65 11.13 14.10
N ARG A 14 -9.99 12.06 13.39
CA ARG A 14 -9.96 12.03 11.92
C ARG A 14 -9.24 10.80 11.38
N PHE A 15 -8.08 10.44 11.96
CA PHE A 15 -7.27 9.31 11.47
C PHE A 15 -7.66 7.97 12.11
N PHE A 16 -8.08 7.98 13.37
CA PHE A 16 -8.37 6.80 14.18
C PHE A 16 -9.85 6.79 14.61
N ASN A 17 -10.68 6.21 13.76
CA ASN A 17 -12.12 6.09 13.95
C ASN A 17 -12.62 4.71 13.53
N PRO A 18 -13.87 4.35 13.90
CA PRO A 18 -14.43 3.03 13.57
C PRO A 18 -14.51 2.74 12.07
N ASP A 19 -14.59 3.74 11.19
CA ASP A 19 -14.62 3.54 9.73
C ASP A 19 -13.25 3.09 9.17
N MET A 20 -12.20 3.26 9.98
CA MET A 20 -10.85 2.75 9.70
C MET A 20 -10.60 1.38 10.34
N ALA A 21 -11.57 0.74 10.99
CA ALA A 21 -11.38 -0.56 11.65
C ALA A 21 -10.76 -1.60 10.70
N GLY A 22 -9.64 -2.21 11.14
CA GLY A 22 -8.88 -3.19 10.36
C GLY A 22 -8.14 -2.65 9.13
N ARG A 23 -8.20 -1.33 8.87
CA ARG A 23 -7.55 -0.68 7.73
C ARG A 23 -6.27 0.02 8.16
N ASN A 24 -5.29 0.09 7.25
CA ASN A 24 -4.08 0.86 7.47
C ASN A 24 -4.39 2.36 7.60
N VAL A 25 -3.83 2.99 8.63
CA VAL A 25 -3.91 4.42 8.90
C VAL A 25 -2.55 5.04 8.61
N TYR A 26 -2.56 6.06 7.74
CA TYR A 26 -1.40 6.89 7.47
C TYR A 26 -1.63 8.25 8.08
N LEU A 27 -0.70 8.73 8.90
CA LEU A 27 -0.79 10.03 9.55
C LEU A 27 -0.40 11.16 8.56
N HIS A 28 -1.01 11.17 7.38
CA HIS A 28 -0.71 12.11 6.32
C HIS A 28 -1.36 13.47 6.60
N VAL A 29 -0.54 14.47 6.94
CA VAL A 29 -0.99 15.82 7.28
C VAL A 29 -0.41 16.82 6.28
N ASN A 30 -1.29 17.59 5.64
CA ASN A 30 -0.93 18.67 4.72
C ASN A 30 -1.56 20.00 5.15
N GLN A 31 -1.16 21.10 4.49
CA GLN A 31 -1.64 22.44 4.84
C GLN A 31 -3.15 22.60 4.62
N ASP A 32 -3.68 22.07 3.50
CA ASP A 32 -5.12 22.17 3.17
C ASP A 32 -6.01 21.52 4.25
N MET A 33 -5.59 20.38 4.78
CA MET A 33 -6.29 19.68 5.87
C MET A 33 -6.25 20.48 7.18
N ILE A 34 -5.10 21.08 7.50
CA ILE A 34 -4.98 21.93 8.69
C ILE A 34 -5.87 23.17 8.56
N ASP A 35 -5.90 23.81 7.40
CA ASP A 35 -6.74 24.98 7.13
C ASP A 35 -8.25 24.63 7.22
N GLU A 36 -8.65 23.48 6.69
CA GLU A 36 -10.02 22.95 6.83
C GLU A 36 -10.41 22.78 8.32
N MET A 37 -9.52 22.17 9.11
CA MET A 37 -9.74 21.91 10.53
C MET A 37 -9.71 23.20 11.37
N GLU A 38 -8.86 24.17 11.02
CA GLU A 38 -8.82 25.50 11.66
C GLU A 38 -10.15 26.23 11.50
N LEU A 39 -10.74 26.15 10.30
CA LEU A 39 -12.05 26.74 10.02
C LEU A 39 -13.18 26.04 10.81
N ALA A 40 -13.09 24.73 10.99
CA ALA A 40 -14.07 23.94 11.75
C ALA A 40 -13.96 24.14 13.27
N MET A 41 -12.79 24.54 13.79
CA MET A 41 -12.52 24.69 15.23
C MET A 41 -11.94 26.08 15.59
N PRO A 42 -12.68 27.18 15.33
CA PRO A 42 -12.16 28.54 15.51
C PRO A 42 -11.77 28.85 16.97
N ASP A 43 -12.37 28.15 17.93
CA ASP A 43 -12.12 28.30 19.37
C ASP A 43 -10.90 27.50 19.87
N ALA A 44 -10.28 26.67 19.02
CA ALA A 44 -9.01 26.00 19.29
C ALA A 44 -7.79 26.85 18.91
N GLY A 45 -7.99 27.95 18.17
CA GLY A 45 -6.90 28.76 17.61
C GLY A 45 -6.14 28.02 16.50
N THR A 46 -5.11 28.66 15.96
CA THR A 46 -4.34 28.06 14.86
C THR A 46 -3.51 26.87 15.33
N PHE A 47 -3.37 25.86 14.46
CA PHE A 47 -2.60 24.64 14.71
C PHE A 47 -1.17 24.98 15.13
N ARG A 48 -0.54 25.92 14.41
CA ARG A 48 0.81 26.41 14.69
C ARG A 48 0.93 26.98 16.11
N VAL A 49 -0.04 27.72 16.60
CA VAL A 49 0.01 28.28 17.96
C VAL A 49 -0.30 27.21 19.00
N ALA A 50 -1.32 26.39 18.77
CA ALA A 50 -1.77 25.39 19.73
C ALA A 50 -0.77 24.23 19.92
N VAL A 51 -0.11 23.79 18.86
CA VAL A 51 0.80 22.62 18.86
C VAL A 51 2.26 23.06 18.88
N ALA A 52 2.66 23.99 18.02
CA ALA A 52 4.05 24.41 17.90
C ALA A 52 4.41 25.63 18.79
N GLY A 53 3.44 26.39 19.31
CA GLY A 53 3.67 27.58 20.13
C GLY A 53 4.02 27.27 21.58
N PRO A 54 4.78 28.13 22.29
CA PRO A 54 5.14 27.91 23.71
C PRO A 54 3.90 28.02 24.63
N PRO A 55 3.83 27.26 25.75
CA PRO A 55 2.73 27.38 26.70
C PRO A 55 2.63 28.80 27.27
N THR A 56 1.41 29.28 27.49
CA THR A 56 1.15 30.64 28.01
C THR A 56 1.78 30.94 29.38
N ASN A 57 2.16 29.90 30.15
CA ASN A 57 2.73 30.03 31.51
C ASN A 57 4.01 29.19 31.75
N ALA A 58 4.70 28.70 30.72
CA ALA A 58 5.94 27.94 30.90
C ALA A 58 7.18 28.84 30.75
N SER A 59 8.25 28.49 31.47
CA SER A 59 9.59 29.03 31.21
C SER A 59 9.90 28.92 29.71
N TYR A 60 10.47 29.98 29.13
CA TYR A 60 10.76 30.24 27.71
C TYR A 60 11.63 29.17 26.98
N CYS A 61 11.74 27.93 27.49
CA CYS A 61 12.74 26.93 27.09
C CYS A 61 12.20 25.54 26.72
N ALA A 62 10.89 25.25 26.88
CA ALA A 62 10.36 23.92 26.55
C ALA A 62 10.14 23.76 25.03
N GLN A 63 11.13 23.16 24.37
CA GLN A 63 11.14 22.89 22.93
C GLN A 63 10.05 21.87 22.54
N VAL A 64 9.54 21.92 21.31
CA VAL A 64 8.43 21.07 20.81
C VAL A 64 8.63 19.58 21.14
N CYS A 65 9.80 19.01 20.86
CA CYS A 65 10.09 17.60 21.15
C CYS A 65 10.08 17.26 22.65
N GLN A 66 10.48 18.20 23.51
CA GLN A 66 10.42 18.01 24.96
C GLN A 66 8.96 17.92 25.43
N ARG A 67 8.09 18.76 24.88
CA ARG A 67 6.65 18.73 25.19
C ARG A 67 5.96 17.46 24.67
N ALA A 68 6.40 16.97 23.51
CA ALA A 68 5.94 15.70 22.98
C ALA A 68 6.30 14.52 23.92
N LEU A 69 7.53 14.50 24.44
CA LEU A 69 7.97 13.51 25.43
C LEU A 69 7.23 13.64 26.77
N GLU A 70 6.94 14.86 27.21
CA GLU A 70 6.13 15.11 28.42
C GLU A 70 4.69 14.65 28.25
N ALA A 71 4.09 14.85 27.07
CA ALA A 71 2.76 14.34 26.75
C ALA A 71 2.76 12.80 26.70
N PHE A 72 3.82 12.19 26.17
CA PHE A 72 4.01 10.75 26.17
C PHE A 72 4.23 10.17 27.58
N ALA A 73 4.88 10.88 28.49
CA ALA A 73 5.20 10.35 29.81
C ALA A 73 3.93 9.98 30.62
N GLY A 74 3.76 8.68 30.92
CA GLY A 74 2.69 8.17 31.77
C GLY A 74 1.28 8.24 31.15
N TRP A 75 1.15 8.52 29.85
CA TRP A 75 -0.15 8.79 29.24
C TRP A 75 -1.09 7.58 29.28
N ARG A 76 -0.55 6.35 29.19
CA ARG A 76 -1.33 5.11 29.26
C ARG A 76 -2.06 4.93 30.60
N GLU A 77 -1.55 5.53 31.67
CA GLU A 77 -2.18 5.51 33.01
C GLU A 77 -3.25 6.60 33.17
N SER A 78 -3.25 7.61 32.28
CA SER A 78 -4.15 8.78 32.38
C SER A 78 -5.61 8.48 31.99
N GLY A 79 -5.87 7.33 31.36
CA GLY A 79 -7.20 6.98 30.82
C GLY A 79 -7.63 7.81 29.60
N SER A 80 -6.70 8.52 28.95
CA SER A 80 -6.98 9.30 27.73
C SER A 80 -7.45 8.38 26.60
N ARG A 81 -8.49 8.81 25.86
CA ARG A 81 -9.06 8.05 24.73
C ARG A 81 -8.02 7.81 23.62
N TYR A 82 -7.24 8.85 23.34
CA TYR A 82 -6.21 8.89 22.29
C TYR A 82 -4.84 9.21 22.89
N PRO A 83 -3.74 8.79 22.25
CA PRO A 83 -2.40 9.22 22.62
C PRO A 83 -2.29 10.75 22.55
N PRO A 84 -1.86 11.43 23.64
CA PRO A 84 -1.89 12.89 23.74
C PRO A 84 -0.73 13.57 22.99
N TYR A 85 -0.01 12.86 22.12
CA TYR A 85 1.13 13.36 21.35
C TYR A 85 0.90 13.31 19.83
N ILE A 86 -0.26 12.84 19.36
CA ILE A 86 -0.60 12.76 17.92
C ILE A 86 -0.47 14.13 17.24
N GLY A 87 -0.86 15.21 17.93
CA GLY A 87 -0.68 16.57 17.41
C GLY A 87 0.78 16.91 17.07
N TYR A 88 1.74 16.43 17.86
CA TYR A 88 3.16 16.64 17.57
C TYR A 88 3.65 15.77 16.40
N LEU A 89 3.18 14.52 16.29
CA LEU A 89 3.50 13.67 15.15
C LEU A 89 2.95 14.26 13.84
N ALA A 90 1.71 14.78 13.87
CA ALA A 90 1.11 15.50 12.76
C ALA A 90 1.94 16.72 12.32
N LEU A 91 2.48 17.49 13.27
CA LEU A 91 3.39 18.60 12.98
C LEU A 91 4.67 18.13 12.27
N PHE A 92 5.21 16.97 12.64
CA PHE A 92 6.39 16.41 12.00
C PHE A 92 6.09 15.93 10.57
N VAL A 93 4.95 15.29 10.34
CA VAL A 93 4.54 14.92 8.96
C VAL A 93 4.31 16.14 8.09
N LEU A 94 3.64 17.17 8.62
CA LEU A 94 3.39 18.42 7.92
C LEU A 94 4.70 19.03 7.38
N ALA A 95 5.79 18.99 8.18
CA ALA A 95 7.11 19.48 7.77
C ALA A 95 7.70 18.74 6.55
N GLY A 96 7.35 17.46 6.37
CA GLY A 96 7.69 16.69 5.17
C GLY A 96 7.01 17.20 3.90
N ASP A 97 5.79 17.73 4.04
CA ASP A 97 4.90 18.09 2.92
C ASP A 97 5.03 19.55 2.43
N VAL A 98 5.32 20.52 3.32
CA VAL A 98 5.20 21.99 3.12
C VAL A 98 5.72 22.58 1.79
N SER A 99 6.66 21.94 1.10
CA SER A 99 7.27 22.51 -0.13
C SER A 99 6.76 21.92 -1.45
N GLY A 100 5.95 20.86 -1.40
CA GLY A 100 5.54 20.15 -2.61
C GLY A 100 6.64 19.33 -3.31
N ASP A 101 7.90 19.31 -2.85
CA ASP A 101 8.96 18.42 -3.33
C ASP A 101 9.60 17.63 -2.17
N PHE A 102 9.96 16.38 -2.45
CA PHE A 102 10.77 15.58 -1.53
C PHE A 102 12.19 16.14 -1.50
N SER A 103 12.54 16.92 -0.48
CA SER A 103 13.93 17.31 -0.25
C SER A 103 14.25 17.03 1.22
N PRO A 104 14.82 15.85 1.52
CA PRO A 104 15.14 15.47 2.90
C PRO A 104 16.04 16.49 3.60
N ASN A 105 16.98 17.08 2.86
CA ASN A 105 17.89 18.12 3.36
C ASN A 105 17.18 19.41 3.79
N ALA A 106 15.96 19.64 3.30
CA ALA A 106 15.13 20.80 3.66
C ALA A 106 14.15 20.49 4.80
N TYR A 107 14.12 19.27 5.36
CA TYR A 107 13.15 18.88 6.37
C TYR A 107 13.21 19.74 7.64
N TYR A 108 14.38 19.86 8.27
CA TYR A 108 14.50 20.69 9.49
C TYR A 108 14.23 22.17 9.24
N PRO A 109 14.73 22.79 8.15
CA PRO A 109 14.30 24.14 7.76
C PRO A 109 12.77 24.30 7.69
N ARG A 110 12.05 23.38 7.04
CA ARG A 110 10.58 23.41 6.96
C ARG A 110 9.93 23.26 8.33
N LEU A 111 10.45 22.34 9.17
CA LEU A 111 9.95 22.17 10.52
C LEU A 111 10.12 23.45 11.36
N TRP A 112 11.24 24.17 11.21
CA TRP A 112 11.44 25.46 11.86
C TRP A 112 10.51 26.56 11.34
N GLU A 113 10.09 26.52 10.07
CA GLU A 113 9.09 27.45 9.53
C GLU A 113 7.71 27.28 10.16
N LEU A 114 7.35 26.03 10.47
CA LEU A 114 6.12 25.68 11.19
C LEU A 114 6.18 26.06 12.67
N MET A 115 7.36 26.22 13.26
CA MET A 115 7.52 26.66 14.65
C MET A 115 7.48 28.19 14.77
N VAL A 116 7.00 28.69 15.90
CA VAL A 116 6.99 30.14 16.19
C VAL A 116 8.41 30.67 16.37
N GLU A 117 9.28 29.90 17.04
CA GLU A 117 10.72 30.18 17.11
C GLU A 117 11.44 29.63 15.88
N ARG A 118 12.20 30.48 15.19
CA ARG A 118 13.04 30.06 14.06
C ARG A 118 14.48 29.84 14.52
N ARG A 119 15.03 28.66 14.25
CA ARG A 119 16.44 28.33 14.45
C ARG A 119 16.99 27.58 13.24
N ASN A 120 18.28 27.26 13.28
CA ASN A 120 18.96 26.46 12.27
C ASN A 120 19.39 25.12 12.86
N GLY A 121 19.55 24.12 11.99
CA GLY A 121 20.03 22.79 12.36
C GLY A 121 18.93 21.86 12.88
N MET A 122 19.35 20.71 13.40
CA MET A 122 18.46 19.68 13.93
C MET A 122 17.71 20.18 15.17
N VAL A 123 16.42 19.84 15.25
CA VAL A 123 15.61 20.12 16.44
C VAL A 123 16.10 19.23 17.60
N PRO A 124 16.43 19.80 18.77
CA PRO A 124 16.85 19.01 19.93
C PRO A 124 15.83 17.95 20.34
N ASN A 125 16.32 16.79 20.79
CA ASN A 125 15.54 15.60 21.14
C ASN A 125 14.71 14.99 20.00
N PHE A 126 14.82 15.46 18.76
CA PHE A 126 14.04 14.91 17.64
C PHE A 126 14.34 13.42 17.41
N GLY A 127 15.56 12.98 17.70
CA GLY A 127 15.92 11.57 17.61
C GLY A 127 15.25 10.65 18.62
N ARG A 128 14.53 11.18 19.63
CA ARG A 128 13.74 10.41 20.59
C ARG A 128 12.26 10.31 20.22
N MET A 129 11.86 10.87 19.07
CA MET A 129 10.47 10.84 18.62
C MET A 129 10.08 9.47 18.05
N ASP A 130 11.07 8.60 17.77
CA ASP A 130 10.88 7.18 17.47
C ASP A 130 9.96 6.49 18.49
N GLN A 131 10.16 6.78 19.78
CA GLN A 131 9.35 6.26 20.89
C GLN A 131 7.85 6.56 20.74
N LEU A 132 7.50 7.73 20.18
CA LEU A 132 6.10 8.12 19.99
C LEU A 132 5.49 7.43 18.77
N TRP A 133 6.28 7.17 17.73
CA TRP A 133 5.82 6.43 16.56
C TRP A 133 5.55 4.96 16.90
N GLU A 134 6.50 4.33 17.60
CA GLU A 134 6.40 2.94 18.06
C GLU A 134 5.25 2.76 19.05
N ASP A 135 5.08 3.69 20.00
CA ASP A 135 3.93 3.65 20.93
C ASP A 135 2.58 3.84 20.22
N LEU A 136 2.52 4.64 19.14
CA LEU A 136 1.29 4.81 18.36
C LEU A 136 0.92 3.52 17.60
N GLU A 137 1.92 2.81 17.06
CA GLU A 137 1.74 1.49 16.46
C GLU A 137 1.20 0.51 17.50
N ASP A 138 1.88 0.38 18.65
CA ASP A 138 1.46 -0.50 19.75
C ASP A 138 0.06 -0.17 20.26
N TRP A 139 -0.27 1.12 20.41
CA TRP A 139 -1.61 1.52 20.81
C TRP A 139 -2.66 1.10 19.79
N SER A 140 -2.41 1.35 18.50
CA SER A 140 -3.39 1.02 17.45
C SER A 140 -3.60 -0.49 17.29
N ILE A 141 -2.52 -1.27 17.38
CA ILE A 141 -2.52 -2.71 17.13
C ILE A 141 -2.82 -3.51 18.39
N GLN A 142 -2.12 -3.26 19.50
CA GLN A 142 -2.22 -4.09 20.71
C GLN A 142 -3.34 -3.61 21.63
N ASP A 143 -3.40 -2.31 21.94
CA ASP A 143 -4.40 -1.79 22.88
C ASP A 143 -5.79 -1.70 22.26
N LYS A 144 -5.85 -1.22 21.01
CA LYS A 144 -7.10 -1.02 20.27
C LYS A 144 -7.43 -2.17 19.32
N ARG A 145 -6.54 -3.15 19.14
CA ARG A 145 -6.81 -4.35 18.30
C ARG A 145 -7.25 -3.99 16.87
N GLY A 146 -6.78 -2.85 16.35
CA GLY A 146 -7.17 -2.33 15.05
C GLY A 146 -8.62 -1.81 14.96
N GLU A 147 -9.37 -1.72 16.07
CA GLU A 147 -10.78 -1.27 16.07
C GLU A 147 -10.96 0.19 15.60
N LEU A 148 -9.89 1.00 15.69
CA LEU A 148 -9.87 2.38 15.21
C LEU A 148 -8.92 2.55 14.01
N GLY A 149 -8.47 1.44 13.42
CA GLY A 149 -7.43 1.40 12.39
C GLY A 149 -6.06 0.99 12.90
N ILE A 150 -5.21 0.61 11.95
CA ILE A 150 -3.89 0.01 12.16
C ILE A 150 -2.84 1.02 11.70
N PHE A 151 -2.10 1.61 12.63
CA PHE A 151 -0.96 2.46 12.31
C PHE A 151 0.32 1.62 12.35
N GLN A 152 1.22 1.85 11.37
CA GLN A 152 2.51 1.18 11.34
C GLN A 152 3.66 2.18 11.37
N ALA A 153 4.57 1.98 12.31
CA ALA A 153 5.75 2.81 12.50
C ALA A 153 6.84 2.36 11.52
N ARG A 154 6.76 2.84 10.28
CA ARG A 154 7.78 2.56 9.26
C ARG A 154 8.73 3.73 9.09
N SER A 155 10.02 3.49 9.24
CA SER A 155 11.06 4.49 8.98
C SER A 155 11.72 4.22 7.63
N ILE A 156 11.92 5.27 6.84
CA ILE A 156 12.69 5.18 5.60
C ILE A 156 14.18 5.05 5.94
N GLY A 157 14.82 4.00 5.40
CA GLY A 157 16.26 3.78 5.51
C GLY A 157 17.08 4.99 5.05
N GLY A 158 18.30 5.15 5.56
CA GLY A 158 19.19 6.26 5.18
C GLY A 158 18.81 7.65 5.77
N TYR A 159 17.60 7.83 6.30
CA TYR A 159 17.14 9.09 6.89
C TYR A 159 17.03 9.01 8.42
N ILE A 160 18.15 9.25 9.10
CA ILE A 160 18.22 9.23 10.57
C ILE A 160 17.24 10.26 11.15
N HIS A 161 16.38 9.80 12.07
CA HIS A 161 15.33 10.54 12.78
C HIS A 161 14.14 11.03 11.95
N VAL A 162 14.34 11.41 10.68
CA VAL A 162 13.28 11.94 9.81
C VAL A 162 12.62 10.89 8.92
N GLY A 163 13.09 9.63 8.96
CA GLY A 163 12.52 8.54 8.17
C GLY A 163 11.04 8.26 8.47
N TYR A 164 10.62 8.32 9.75
CA TYR A 164 9.21 8.15 10.13
C TYR A 164 8.29 9.23 9.54
N PRO A 165 8.51 10.55 9.77
CA PRO A 165 7.62 11.56 9.20
C PRO A 165 7.63 11.57 7.67
N LEU A 166 8.78 11.26 7.04
CA LEU A 166 8.85 11.17 5.58
C LEU A 166 8.03 10.00 5.03
N SER A 167 8.01 8.83 5.68
CA SER A 167 7.22 7.66 5.23
C SER A 167 5.72 7.97 5.19
N GLN A 168 5.23 8.78 6.13
CA GLN A 168 3.83 9.20 6.20
C GLN A 168 3.46 10.21 5.10
N SER A 169 4.44 10.83 4.44
CA SER A 169 4.24 11.88 3.43
C SER A 169 4.42 11.43 1.97
N LEU A 170 4.77 10.15 1.73
CA LEU A 170 5.12 9.65 0.39
C LEU A 170 3.96 9.70 -0.61
N LEU A 171 2.74 9.40 -0.15
CA LEU A 171 1.52 9.44 -0.94
C LEU A 171 0.46 10.18 -0.15
N VAL A 172 -0.19 11.16 -0.77
CA VAL A 172 -1.36 11.81 -0.17
C VAL A 172 -2.59 10.90 -0.25
N GLU A 173 -3.63 11.22 0.52
CA GLU A 173 -4.87 10.45 0.54
C GLU A 173 -5.52 10.34 -0.84
N GLU A 174 -5.50 11.40 -1.65
CA GLU A 174 -6.05 11.38 -3.01
C GLU A 174 -5.25 10.45 -3.95
N GLU A 175 -3.93 10.39 -3.79
CA GLU A 175 -3.08 9.47 -4.56
C GLU A 175 -3.35 8.02 -4.17
N ARG A 176 -3.51 7.73 -2.87
CA ARG A 176 -3.85 6.38 -2.38
C ARG A 176 -5.22 5.93 -2.89
N LYS A 177 -6.23 6.80 -2.85
CA LYS A 177 -7.56 6.54 -3.43
C LYS A 177 -7.52 6.28 -4.94
N SER A 178 -6.49 6.78 -5.63
CA SER A 178 -6.30 6.56 -7.07
C SER A 178 -5.54 5.27 -7.39
N LEU A 179 -4.86 4.64 -6.42
CA LEU A 179 -4.08 3.42 -6.65
C LEU A 179 -4.90 2.25 -7.21
N PRO A 180 -6.12 1.93 -6.73
CA PRO A 180 -6.94 0.88 -7.34
C PRO A 180 -7.17 1.07 -8.85
N HIS A 181 -7.39 2.32 -9.28
CA HIS A 181 -7.53 2.63 -10.71
C HIS A 181 -6.21 2.47 -11.48
N ILE A 182 -5.09 2.85 -10.87
CA ILE A 182 -3.77 2.67 -11.46
C ILE A 182 -3.44 1.18 -11.61
N PHE A 183 -3.77 0.36 -10.62
CA PHE A 183 -3.58 -1.10 -10.66
C PHE A 183 -4.46 -1.73 -11.75
N PHE A 184 -5.71 -1.29 -11.83
CA PHE A 184 -6.65 -1.73 -12.86
C PHE A 184 -6.17 -1.36 -14.27
N ASP A 185 -5.81 -0.09 -14.53
CA ASP A 185 -5.24 0.36 -15.82
C ASP A 185 -3.98 -0.43 -16.19
N ALA A 186 -3.20 -0.81 -15.18
CA ALA A 186 -2.01 -1.62 -15.37
C ALA A 186 -2.25 -3.11 -15.59
N GLY A 187 -3.46 -3.61 -15.33
CA GLY A 187 -3.79 -5.03 -15.33
C GLY A 187 -3.08 -5.82 -14.21
N LEU A 188 -2.74 -5.15 -13.10
CA LEU A 188 -2.19 -5.83 -11.93
C LEU A 188 -3.32 -6.49 -11.18
N ALA A 189 -3.23 -7.79 -10.96
CA ALA A 189 -4.15 -8.50 -10.08
C ALA A 189 -3.78 -8.32 -8.60
N PRO A 190 -4.78 -8.27 -7.70
CA PRO A 190 -4.56 -8.25 -6.25
C PRO A 190 -3.88 -9.54 -5.76
N ALA A 191 -3.28 -9.48 -4.56
CA ALA A 191 -2.49 -10.57 -3.95
C ALA A 191 -1.39 -11.17 -4.86
N GLY A 192 -0.90 -10.39 -5.83
CA GLY A 192 0.28 -10.73 -6.61
C GLY A 192 1.53 -10.07 -6.03
N ASP A 193 2.63 -10.82 -5.99
CA ASP A 193 3.94 -10.28 -5.59
C ASP A 193 4.65 -9.68 -6.80
N TYR A 194 4.60 -8.37 -7.00
CA TYR A 194 5.19 -7.74 -8.18
C TYR A 194 6.59 -7.19 -7.89
N PRO A 195 7.56 -7.38 -8.81
CA PRO A 195 8.87 -6.77 -8.66
C PRO A 195 8.80 -5.23 -8.59
N PRO A 196 9.68 -4.56 -7.82
CA PRO A 196 9.69 -3.11 -7.70
C PRO A 196 9.74 -2.36 -9.04
N ASP A 197 10.50 -2.87 -10.02
CA ASP A 197 10.56 -2.27 -11.36
C ASP A 197 9.25 -2.39 -12.16
N GLU A 198 8.39 -3.36 -11.83
CA GLU A 198 7.06 -3.46 -12.41
C GLU A 198 6.11 -2.44 -11.80
N LEU A 199 6.12 -2.29 -10.48
CA LEU A 199 5.37 -1.25 -9.78
C LEU A 199 5.79 0.15 -10.28
N ALA A 200 7.10 0.39 -10.42
CA ALA A 200 7.61 1.64 -10.94
C ALA A 200 7.15 1.91 -12.39
N ARG A 201 7.04 0.88 -13.23
CA ARG A 201 6.49 1.03 -14.60
C ARG A 201 5.00 1.36 -14.55
N THR A 202 4.25 0.76 -13.65
CA THR A 202 2.83 1.07 -13.42
C THR A 202 2.63 2.53 -13.04
N LEU A 203 3.42 3.06 -12.11
CA LEU A 203 3.36 4.48 -11.71
C LEU A 203 3.80 5.46 -12.81
N ARG A 204 4.47 4.99 -13.87
CA ARG A 204 4.87 5.80 -15.03
C ARG A 204 3.86 5.78 -16.18
N ARG A 205 2.79 4.99 -16.09
CA ARG A 205 1.75 4.93 -17.14
C ARG A 205 1.02 6.28 -17.29
N PRO A 206 0.45 6.58 -18.47
CA PRO A 206 -0.25 7.85 -18.71
C PRO A 206 -1.31 8.16 -17.66
N TYR A 207 -2.18 7.21 -17.33
CA TYR A 207 -3.22 7.40 -16.31
C TYR A 207 -2.62 7.75 -14.94
N ALA A 208 -1.60 7.02 -14.49
CA ALA A 208 -0.91 7.29 -13.23
C ALA A 208 -0.29 8.70 -13.21
N ARG A 209 0.28 9.17 -14.32
CA ARG A 209 0.86 10.52 -14.45
C ARG A 209 -0.18 11.63 -14.33
N ASP A 210 -1.42 11.36 -14.73
CA ASP A 210 -2.52 12.33 -14.69
C ASP A 210 -3.12 12.48 -13.28
N VAL A 211 -3.09 11.41 -12.48
CA VAL A 211 -3.72 11.38 -11.13
C VAL A 211 -2.72 11.55 -9.98
N LEU A 212 -1.45 11.19 -10.18
CA LEU A 212 -0.42 11.33 -9.15
C LEU A 212 0.16 12.74 -9.13
N ARG A 213 0.57 13.21 -7.95
CA ARG A 213 1.21 14.51 -7.80
C ARG A 213 2.57 14.50 -8.51
N ARG A 214 2.96 15.65 -9.03
CA ARG A 214 4.23 15.83 -9.77
C ARG A 214 5.46 15.37 -8.98
N ARG A 215 5.46 15.54 -7.66
CA ARG A 215 6.55 15.08 -6.78
C ARG A 215 6.73 13.57 -6.77
N THR A 216 5.62 12.84 -6.80
CA THR A 216 5.57 11.38 -6.77
C THR A 216 6.06 10.84 -8.12
N ILE A 217 5.59 11.45 -9.21
CA ILE A 217 6.07 11.14 -10.56
C ILE A 217 7.57 11.40 -10.69
N ARG A 218 8.08 12.56 -10.24
CA ARG A 218 9.53 12.87 -10.23
C ARG A 218 10.33 11.85 -9.41
N LEU A 219 9.83 11.46 -8.23
CA LEU A 219 10.51 10.47 -7.40
C LEU A 219 10.67 9.13 -8.13
N VAL A 220 9.67 8.72 -8.91
CA VAL A 220 9.70 7.49 -9.71
C VAL A 220 10.53 7.63 -10.98
N GLU A 221 10.50 8.78 -11.65
CA GLU A 221 11.20 9.02 -12.93
C GLU A 221 12.68 9.32 -12.76
N ASP A 222 13.00 10.31 -11.93
CA ASP A 222 14.35 10.85 -11.78
C ASP A 222 15.16 10.08 -10.74
N ARG A 223 14.48 9.35 -9.84
CA ARG A 223 15.07 8.60 -8.72
C ARG A 223 16.11 9.42 -7.93
N PRO A 224 15.82 10.68 -7.56
CA PRO A 224 16.81 11.56 -6.95
C PRO A 224 17.27 11.09 -5.57
N TYR A 225 16.43 10.28 -4.90
CA TYR A 225 16.62 9.78 -3.55
C TYR A 225 16.29 8.27 -3.51
N PRO A 226 17.29 7.37 -3.58
CA PRO A 226 17.06 5.93 -3.65
C PRO A 226 16.21 5.37 -2.50
N ASP A 227 16.44 5.82 -1.27
CA ASP A 227 15.69 5.32 -0.12
C ASP A 227 14.21 5.77 -0.14
N LEU A 228 13.93 7.01 -0.54
CA LEU A 228 12.54 7.47 -0.73
C LEU A 228 11.85 6.74 -1.89
N TYR A 229 12.59 6.49 -2.98
CA TYR A 229 12.10 5.73 -4.11
C TYR A 229 11.70 4.31 -3.70
N ASN A 230 12.56 3.61 -2.94
CA ASN A 230 12.26 2.27 -2.44
C ASN A 230 11.06 2.30 -1.50
N ALA A 231 11.03 3.23 -0.54
CA ALA A 231 9.91 3.35 0.40
C ALA A 231 8.58 3.68 -0.29
N LEU A 232 8.59 4.45 -1.39
CA LEU A 232 7.40 4.68 -2.21
C LEU A 232 6.92 3.37 -2.86
N LEU A 233 7.84 2.58 -3.43
CA LEU A 233 7.46 1.30 -4.05
C LEU A 233 6.96 0.29 -3.02
N ASP A 234 7.55 0.25 -1.82
CA ASP A 234 7.09 -0.58 -0.72
C ASP A 234 5.68 -0.18 -0.27
N ALA A 235 5.40 1.12 -0.16
CA ALA A 235 4.07 1.63 0.15
C ALA A 235 3.05 1.24 -0.93
N VAL A 236 3.41 1.34 -2.21
CA VAL A 236 2.52 0.92 -3.32
C VAL A 236 2.32 -0.59 -3.35
N ALA A 237 3.36 -1.38 -3.06
CA ALA A 237 3.28 -2.83 -2.99
C ALA A 237 2.32 -3.29 -1.89
N GLU A 238 2.34 -2.64 -0.73
CA GLU A 238 1.41 -2.94 0.36
C GLU A 238 -0.04 -2.59 0.00
N GLU A 239 -0.27 -1.42 -0.59
CA GLU A 239 -1.61 -1.04 -1.05
C GLU A 239 -2.14 -2.07 -2.06
N LEU A 240 -1.28 -2.57 -2.96
CA LEU A 240 -1.64 -3.64 -3.89
C LEU A 240 -1.90 -4.99 -3.21
N ALA A 241 -1.14 -5.33 -2.18
CA ALA A 241 -1.29 -6.58 -1.43
C ALA A 241 -2.61 -6.62 -0.63
N THR A 242 -3.05 -5.47 -0.12
CA THR A 242 -4.30 -5.33 0.65
C THR A 242 -5.53 -5.03 -0.22
N TRP A 243 -5.33 -4.66 -1.47
CA TRP A 243 -6.41 -4.41 -2.40
C TRP A 243 -7.20 -5.70 -2.67
N ASP A 244 -8.52 -5.62 -2.55
CA ASP A 244 -9.46 -6.73 -2.78
C ASP A 244 -9.80 -6.94 -4.26
N GLY A 245 -9.28 -6.08 -5.14
CA GLY A 245 -9.58 -6.05 -6.56
C GLY A 245 -10.71 -5.10 -6.96
N THR A 246 -11.42 -4.49 -6.00
CA THR A 246 -12.56 -3.60 -6.28
C THR A 246 -12.09 -2.27 -6.84
N VAL A 247 -12.67 -1.82 -7.94
CA VAL A 247 -12.41 -0.50 -8.51
C VAL A 247 -13.58 0.41 -8.14
N PRO A 248 -13.39 1.44 -7.29
CA PRO A 248 -14.47 2.37 -6.94
C PRO A 248 -15.07 3.00 -8.21
N GLU A 249 -16.37 3.30 -8.23
CA GLU A 249 -16.96 4.02 -9.36
C GLU A 249 -16.26 5.38 -9.54
N GLN A 250 -15.67 5.62 -10.72
CA GLN A 250 -15.21 6.95 -11.07
C GLN A 250 -16.42 7.86 -11.30
N ILE A 251 -16.31 9.12 -10.86
CA ILE A 251 -17.13 10.19 -11.41
C ILE A 251 -16.80 10.24 -12.91
N PRO A 252 -17.77 9.99 -13.81
CA PRO A 252 -17.50 9.73 -15.22
C PRO A 252 -16.93 10.99 -15.90
N HIS A 253 -15.63 10.98 -16.19
CA HIS A 253 -15.06 11.87 -17.18
C HIS A 253 -15.23 11.24 -18.58
N HIS A 254 -16.18 11.81 -19.33
CA HIS A 254 -16.43 11.62 -20.76
C HIS A 254 -16.26 10.20 -21.34
N GLY A 255 -17.38 9.48 -21.40
CA GLY A 255 -17.65 8.52 -22.48
C GLY A 255 -16.96 7.16 -22.42
N GLN A 256 -16.40 6.76 -21.28
CA GLN A 256 -15.84 5.42 -21.12
C GLN A 256 -16.90 4.36 -20.83
N GLN A 257 -16.67 3.17 -21.40
CA GLN A 257 -17.45 1.95 -21.20
C GLN A 257 -17.52 1.58 -19.72
N GLN A 258 -18.57 0.83 -19.33
CA GLN A 258 -18.70 0.27 -17.99
C GLN A 258 -17.43 -0.54 -17.66
N HIS A 259 -16.63 -0.05 -16.72
CA HIS A 259 -15.50 -0.80 -16.17
C HIS A 259 -16.04 -1.99 -15.36
N PRO A 260 -15.37 -3.15 -15.34
CA PRO A 260 -15.72 -4.21 -14.42
C PRO A 260 -15.63 -3.68 -12.98
N ALA A 261 -16.53 -4.12 -12.11
CA ALA A 261 -16.59 -3.68 -10.72
C ALA A 261 -15.37 -4.17 -9.92
N SER A 262 -14.73 -5.26 -10.37
CA SER A 262 -13.59 -5.84 -9.68
C SER A 262 -12.65 -6.66 -10.59
N LEU A 263 -11.43 -6.86 -10.11
CA LEU A 263 -10.34 -7.58 -10.78
C LEU A 263 -9.79 -8.71 -9.90
N ALA A 264 -9.42 -9.84 -10.50
CA ALA A 264 -8.67 -10.89 -9.82
C ALA A 264 -7.64 -11.56 -10.74
N GLY A 265 -6.69 -12.25 -10.13
CA GLY A 265 -5.56 -12.85 -10.85
C GLY A 265 -5.85 -14.25 -11.32
N LEU A 266 -5.67 -14.51 -12.62
CA LEU A 266 -5.47 -15.86 -13.11
C LEU A 266 -4.04 -16.32 -12.78
N ARG A 267 -3.90 -17.62 -12.54
CA ARG A 267 -2.63 -18.28 -12.25
C ARG A 267 -2.61 -19.61 -12.96
N ILE A 268 -1.46 -19.91 -13.57
CA ILE A 268 -1.21 -21.25 -14.08
C ILE A 268 -0.66 -22.08 -12.92
N CYS A 269 -1.19 -23.28 -12.74
CA CYS A 269 -0.69 -24.26 -11.77
C CYS A 269 -0.26 -25.50 -12.53
N ILE A 270 0.87 -26.09 -12.14
CA ILE A 270 1.43 -27.26 -12.81
C ILE A 270 1.63 -28.42 -11.83
N ASP A 271 1.35 -29.62 -12.32
CA ASP A 271 1.75 -30.88 -11.70
C ASP A 271 2.82 -31.55 -12.57
N LEU A 272 3.91 -31.98 -11.94
CA LEU A 272 5.06 -32.58 -12.63
C LEU A 272 5.08 -34.08 -12.39
N ASP A 273 4.71 -34.86 -13.40
CA ASP A 273 4.91 -36.31 -13.38
C ASP A 273 6.33 -36.62 -13.87
N ARG A 274 7.24 -36.78 -12.91
CA ARG A 274 8.65 -37.10 -13.20
C ARG A 274 8.85 -38.51 -13.75
N VAL A 275 7.91 -39.43 -13.54
CA VAL A 275 8.00 -40.80 -14.05
C VAL A 275 7.61 -40.81 -15.52
N ALA A 276 6.50 -40.16 -15.87
CA ALA A 276 6.04 -40.02 -17.25
C ALA A 276 6.78 -38.93 -18.04
N SER A 277 7.55 -38.06 -17.35
CA SER A 277 8.16 -36.86 -17.94
C SER A 277 7.13 -35.93 -18.60
N THR A 278 5.97 -35.79 -17.97
CA THR A 278 4.88 -34.93 -18.44
C THR A 278 4.57 -33.83 -17.43
N VAL A 279 3.96 -32.75 -17.94
CA VAL A 279 3.50 -31.62 -17.14
C VAL A 279 2.03 -31.43 -17.41
N ASN A 280 1.21 -31.46 -16.35
CA ASN A 280 -0.20 -31.13 -16.43
C ASN A 280 -0.37 -29.67 -16.00
N ALA A 281 -0.85 -28.81 -16.90
CA ALA A 281 -1.07 -27.40 -16.63
C ALA A 281 -2.57 -27.13 -16.47
N SER A 282 -2.94 -26.44 -15.39
CA SER A 282 -4.32 -26.06 -15.10
C SER A 282 -4.41 -24.57 -14.84
N LEU A 283 -5.55 -23.98 -15.20
CA LEU A 283 -5.83 -22.58 -14.94
C LEU A 283 -6.66 -22.47 -13.66
N ARG A 284 -6.26 -21.59 -12.76
CA ARG A 284 -6.97 -21.22 -11.53
C ARG A 284 -7.04 -19.70 -11.41
N CYS A 285 -7.84 -19.21 -10.47
CA CYS A 285 -7.74 -17.83 -10.01
C CYS A 285 -7.47 -17.75 -8.51
N LYS A 286 -6.97 -16.60 -8.09
CA LYS A 286 -6.81 -16.21 -6.69
C LYS A 286 -7.59 -14.93 -6.44
N LEU A 287 -8.55 -14.99 -5.52
CA LEU A 287 -9.36 -13.87 -5.05
C LEU A 287 -8.76 -13.32 -3.75
N SER A 288 -8.77 -11.99 -3.59
CA SER A 288 -8.40 -11.31 -2.33
C SER A 288 -9.61 -11.00 -1.45
N ARG A 289 -10.70 -11.77 -1.64
CA ARG A 289 -11.98 -11.65 -0.94
C ARG A 289 -12.60 -13.03 -0.80
N GLU A 290 -13.72 -13.09 -0.10
CA GLU A 290 -14.50 -14.33 0.06
C GLU A 290 -14.86 -14.93 -1.32
N PHE A 291 -14.72 -16.25 -1.42
CA PHE A 291 -15.04 -16.96 -2.65
C PHE A 291 -16.57 -17.06 -2.79
N PRO A 292 -17.16 -16.81 -3.97
CA PRO A 292 -18.61 -16.89 -4.15
C PRO A 292 -19.15 -18.29 -3.87
N ASP A 293 -20.27 -18.39 -3.14
CA ASP A 293 -20.92 -19.66 -2.76
C ASP A 293 -21.26 -20.53 -3.97
N ASP A 294 -21.77 -19.92 -5.05
CA ASP A 294 -22.15 -20.61 -6.28
C ASP A 294 -20.95 -20.92 -7.19
N GLY A 295 -19.76 -20.43 -6.84
CA GLY A 295 -18.55 -20.51 -7.65
C GLY A 295 -18.42 -19.40 -8.69
N LEU A 296 -17.45 -19.56 -9.59
CA LEU A 296 -17.18 -18.65 -10.69
C LEU A 296 -17.64 -19.25 -12.02
N PHE A 297 -18.22 -18.43 -12.88
CA PHE A 297 -18.73 -18.84 -14.19
C PHE A 297 -18.21 -17.92 -15.29
N ILE A 298 -17.41 -18.46 -16.19
CA ILE A 298 -16.89 -17.72 -17.34
C ILE A 298 -17.70 -18.10 -18.57
N GLY A 299 -18.58 -17.18 -18.99
CA GLY A 299 -19.53 -17.42 -20.06
C GLY A 299 -20.41 -18.66 -19.81
N SER A 300 -20.75 -19.38 -20.87
CA SER A 300 -21.53 -20.62 -20.78
C SER A 300 -20.69 -21.86 -20.49
N ASP A 301 -19.37 -21.76 -20.60
CA ASP A 301 -18.54 -22.93 -20.89
C ASP A 301 -17.65 -23.37 -19.73
N LEU A 302 -17.22 -22.45 -18.86
CA LEU A 302 -16.26 -22.75 -17.80
C LEU A 302 -16.82 -22.43 -16.42
N GLU A 303 -16.47 -23.28 -15.45
CA GLU A 303 -16.76 -23.03 -14.04
C GLU A 303 -15.56 -23.39 -13.15
N ALA A 304 -15.48 -22.75 -11.99
CA ALA A 304 -14.55 -23.10 -10.93
C ALA A 304 -15.20 -22.91 -9.54
N GLY A 305 -15.04 -23.90 -8.66
CA GLY A 305 -15.47 -23.81 -7.27
C GLY A 305 -14.36 -23.35 -6.33
N ASP A 306 -14.67 -23.21 -5.05
CA ASP A 306 -13.72 -22.84 -4.00
C ASP A 306 -12.76 -24.00 -3.66
N ALA A 307 -11.47 -23.71 -3.56
CA ALA A 307 -10.44 -24.62 -3.05
C ALA A 307 -9.92 -24.20 -1.65
N GLY A 308 -10.39 -23.07 -1.11
CA GLY A 308 -9.94 -22.46 0.14
C GLY A 308 -8.82 -21.43 -0.07
N ASN A 309 -8.61 -20.58 0.94
CA ASN A 309 -7.58 -19.53 0.95
C ASN A 309 -7.65 -18.56 -0.26
N GLY A 310 -8.86 -18.32 -0.78
CA GLY A 310 -9.10 -17.48 -1.96
C GLY A 310 -8.74 -18.14 -3.30
N TRP A 311 -8.23 -19.37 -3.29
CA TRP A 311 -7.93 -20.11 -4.51
C TRP A 311 -9.16 -20.81 -5.06
N SER A 312 -9.29 -20.81 -6.39
CA SER A 312 -10.26 -21.67 -7.05
C SER A 312 -9.73 -23.11 -7.20
N LEU A 313 -10.64 -24.06 -7.36
CA LEU A 313 -10.37 -25.30 -8.07
C LEU A 313 -9.97 -24.99 -9.54
N PRO A 314 -9.33 -25.94 -10.25
CA PRO A 314 -9.07 -25.77 -11.67
C PRO A 314 -10.35 -25.44 -12.44
N PHE A 315 -10.28 -24.46 -13.34
CA PHE A 315 -11.37 -24.20 -14.28
C PHE A 315 -11.62 -25.47 -15.10
N LYS A 316 -12.89 -25.84 -15.22
CA LYS A 316 -13.33 -27.00 -15.99
C LYS A 316 -14.48 -26.64 -16.91
N ASN A 317 -14.62 -27.39 -18.00
CA ASN A 317 -15.74 -27.26 -18.90
C ASN A 317 -17.03 -27.73 -18.20
N ARG A 318 -18.09 -26.93 -18.25
CA ARG A 318 -19.36 -27.21 -17.57
C ARG A 318 -20.11 -28.40 -18.17
N SER A 319 -19.95 -28.64 -19.47
CA SER A 319 -20.64 -29.71 -20.18
C SER A 319 -19.91 -31.05 -20.09
N THR A 320 -18.56 -31.05 -20.16
CA THR A 320 -17.76 -32.28 -20.14
C THR A 320 -17.18 -32.61 -18.77
N GLY A 321 -17.05 -31.62 -17.89
CA GLY A 321 -16.35 -31.74 -16.62
C GLY A 321 -14.83 -31.80 -16.74
N GLU A 322 -14.29 -31.70 -17.96
CA GLU A 322 -12.85 -31.77 -18.21
C GLU A 322 -12.15 -30.48 -17.77
N VAL A 323 -11.01 -30.62 -17.09
CA VAL A 323 -10.18 -29.49 -16.66
C VAL A 323 -9.61 -28.78 -17.89
N LEU A 324 -9.66 -27.44 -17.86
CA LEU A 324 -9.06 -26.61 -18.90
C LEU A 324 -7.53 -26.76 -18.86
N ASP A 325 -6.98 -27.30 -19.94
CA ASP A 325 -5.54 -27.39 -20.14
C ASP A 325 -4.95 -25.99 -20.37
N ALA A 326 -4.21 -25.51 -19.38
CA ALA A 326 -3.62 -24.17 -19.42
C ALA A 326 -2.50 -24.02 -20.46
N SER A 327 -1.99 -25.11 -21.04
CA SER A 327 -1.03 -25.04 -22.16
C SER A 327 -1.64 -24.44 -23.43
N GLN A 328 -2.98 -24.42 -23.53
CA GLN A 328 -3.72 -23.85 -24.65
C GLN A 328 -3.96 -22.34 -24.50
N ILE A 329 -3.60 -21.74 -23.37
CA ILE A 329 -3.79 -20.31 -23.10
C ILE A 329 -2.64 -19.50 -23.72
N ASP A 330 -2.96 -18.41 -24.43
CA ASP A 330 -1.97 -17.48 -24.96
C ASP A 330 -1.41 -16.57 -23.85
N TRP A 331 -0.59 -17.19 -23.04
CA TRP A 331 0.12 -16.58 -21.93
C TRP A 331 1.22 -15.57 -22.36
N ASN A 332 1.62 -15.54 -23.64
CA ASN A 332 2.59 -14.58 -24.20
C ASN A 332 1.96 -13.23 -24.48
N ASN A 333 0.67 -13.20 -24.83
CA ASN A 333 -0.10 -11.96 -24.99
C ASN A 333 -0.95 -11.64 -23.76
N GLY A 334 -1.06 -12.58 -22.83
CA GLY A 334 -1.95 -12.47 -21.68
C GLY A 334 -3.38 -12.87 -22.08
N THR A 335 -4.23 -13.04 -21.09
CA THR A 335 -5.62 -13.47 -21.30
C THR A 335 -6.51 -12.83 -20.25
N THR A 336 -7.72 -12.47 -20.66
CA THR A 336 -8.76 -11.97 -19.76
C THR A 336 -10.00 -12.83 -19.87
N MET A 337 -10.63 -13.11 -18.74
CA MET A 337 -11.90 -13.85 -18.63
C MET A 337 -12.85 -13.04 -17.76
N ASN A 338 -14.15 -13.06 -18.05
CA ASN A 338 -15.12 -12.30 -17.28
C ASN A 338 -16.18 -13.23 -16.69
N ASP A 339 -16.51 -12.99 -15.44
CA ASP A 339 -17.76 -13.41 -14.82
C ASP A 339 -18.71 -12.20 -14.83
N ASP A 340 -19.59 -12.15 -15.83
CA ASP A 340 -20.49 -11.02 -16.05
C ASP A 340 -21.52 -10.86 -14.93
N ALA A 341 -21.89 -11.97 -14.26
CA ALA A 341 -22.86 -11.94 -13.17
C ALA A 341 -22.27 -11.28 -11.92
N LEU A 342 -20.98 -11.49 -11.67
CA LEU A 342 -20.24 -10.89 -10.56
C LEU A 342 -19.57 -9.55 -10.91
N GLY A 343 -19.61 -9.15 -12.19
CA GLY A 343 -18.85 -7.98 -12.67
C GLY A 343 -17.35 -8.12 -12.39
N LEU A 344 -16.84 -9.35 -12.44
CA LEU A 344 -15.46 -9.70 -12.10
C LEU A 344 -14.66 -10.00 -13.37
N GLN A 345 -13.55 -9.30 -13.54
CA GLN A 345 -12.57 -9.60 -14.57
C GLN A 345 -11.38 -10.38 -13.99
N LEU A 346 -11.07 -11.51 -14.59
CA LEU A 346 -9.92 -12.34 -14.27
C LEU A 346 -8.81 -12.10 -15.29
N THR A 347 -7.61 -11.77 -14.84
CA THR A 347 -6.50 -11.42 -15.74
C THR A 347 -5.29 -12.34 -15.55
N LEU A 348 -4.81 -12.88 -16.67
CA LEU A 348 -3.52 -13.52 -16.79
C LEU A 348 -2.57 -12.54 -17.49
N PRO A 349 -1.59 -11.94 -16.79
CA PRO A 349 -0.72 -10.94 -17.40
C PRO A 349 0.18 -11.57 -18.47
N ARG A 350 0.54 -10.77 -19.47
CA ARG A 350 1.56 -11.13 -20.46
C ARG A 350 2.91 -11.37 -19.78
N ARG A 351 3.51 -12.55 -20.03
CA ARG A 351 4.84 -12.92 -19.51
C ARG A 351 5.59 -13.78 -20.53
N ASP A 352 6.84 -13.43 -20.80
CA ASP A 352 7.74 -14.24 -21.64
C ASP A 352 8.34 -15.45 -20.87
N ILE A 353 8.40 -15.33 -19.53
CA ILE A 353 8.87 -16.35 -18.59
C ILE A 353 7.88 -16.39 -17.43
N ARG A 354 7.43 -17.58 -17.07
CA ARG A 354 6.65 -17.83 -15.85
C ARG A 354 7.45 -18.62 -14.84
N ILE A 355 7.26 -18.28 -13.58
CA ILE A 355 7.99 -18.83 -12.45
C ILE A 355 7.00 -19.63 -11.62
N PHE A 356 7.38 -20.85 -11.22
CA PHE A 356 6.52 -21.72 -10.44
C PHE A 356 7.20 -22.18 -9.15
N THR A 357 6.50 -22.02 -8.04
CA THR A 357 6.93 -22.42 -6.69
C THR A 357 6.00 -23.47 -6.11
N ASN A 358 6.44 -24.19 -5.08
CA ASN A 358 5.61 -25.20 -4.42
C ASN A 358 4.36 -24.53 -3.81
N GLY A 359 3.17 -24.98 -4.24
CA GLY A 359 1.88 -24.41 -3.84
C GLY A 359 1.39 -24.84 -2.45
N ILE A 360 2.07 -25.78 -1.79
CA ILE A 360 1.58 -26.39 -0.54
C ILE A 360 1.35 -25.35 0.57
N TRP A 361 2.16 -24.28 0.61
CA TRP A 361 2.04 -23.19 1.57
C TRP A 361 0.81 -22.31 1.34
N GLU A 362 0.26 -22.35 0.13
CA GLU A 362 -0.97 -21.64 -0.23
C GLU A 362 -2.20 -22.56 -0.20
N GLY A 363 -2.02 -23.84 0.15
CA GLY A 363 -3.09 -24.84 0.14
C GLY A 363 -3.38 -25.45 -1.24
N VAL A 364 -2.48 -25.25 -2.22
CA VAL A 364 -2.62 -25.77 -3.59
C VAL A 364 -1.65 -26.92 -3.81
N ASN A 365 -2.15 -28.06 -4.29
CA ASN A 365 -1.29 -29.18 -4.68
C ASN A 365 -0.50 -28.86 -5.96
N GLY A 366 0.76 -29.30 -6.00
CA GLY A 366 1.66 -29.06 -7.14
C GLY A 366 2.41 -27.74 -7.03
N PHE A 367 2.63 -27.09 -8.16
CA PHE A 367 3.32 -25.79 -8.22
C PHE A 367 2.38 -24.69 -8.72
N VAL A 368 2.50 -23.50 -8.13
CA VAL A 368 1.71 -22.32 -8.46
C VAL A 368 2.59 -21.26 -9.11
N GLU A 369 2.02 -20.52 -10.07
CA GLU A 369 2.70 -19.38 -10.68
C GLU A 369 2.93 -18.26 -9.66
N THR A 370 4.16 -17.74 -9.63
CA THR A 370 4.54 -16.52 -8.92
C THR A 370 5.16 -15.51 -9.88
N HIS A 371 5.17 -14.25 -9.45
CA HIS A 371 5.63 -13.10 -10.23
C HIS A 371 7.05 -12.66 -9.82
N MET A 372 7.55 -13.16 -8.69
CA MET A 372 8.91 -12.90 -8.21
C MET A 372 9.79 -14.14 -8.28
N VAL A 373 11.09 -13.94 -8.53
CA VAL A 373 12.09 -15.00 -8.44
C VAL A 373 12.36 -15.29 -6.96
N PRO A 374 12.12 -16.52 -6.48
CA PRO A 374 12.42 -16.86 -5.09
C PRO A 374 13.92 -16.89 -4.82
N GLN A 375 14.35 -16.37 -3.66
CA GLN A 375 15.78 -16.30 -3.33
C GLN A 375 16.33 -17.58 -2.69
N GLU A 376 15.53 -18.29 -1.89
CA GLU A 376 16.02 -19.39 -1.04
C GLU A 376 15.28 -20.72 -1.26
N GLN A 377 14.58 -20.87 -2.39
CA GLN A 377 13.85 -22.09 -2.70
C GLN A 377 13.96 -22.46 -4.18
N PRO A 378 14.01 -23.78 -4.51
CA PRO A 378 13.92 -24.23 -5.88
C PRO A 378 12.61 -23.78 -6.53
N PHE A 379 12.69 -23.41 -7.81
CA PHE A 379 11.54 -23.03 -8.63
C PHE A 379 11.68 -23.62 -10.03
N TYR A 380 10.56 -23.65 -10.74
CA TYR A 380 10.52 -24.03 -12.15
C TYR A 380 10.27 -22.81 -13.01
N LEU A 381 10.78 -22.86 -14.23
CA LEU A 381 10.52 -21.85 -15.24
C LEU A 381 9.82 -22.50 -16.42
N ALA A 382 8.80 -21.83 -16.94
CA ALA A 382 8.26 -22.12 -18.25
C ALA A 382 8.45 -20.89 -19.14
N TYR A 383 8.96 -21.11 -20.34
CA TYR A 383 9.39 -20.07 -21.27
C TYR A 383 9.29 -20.61 -22.71
N SER A 384 9.26 -19.72 -23.68
CA SER A 384 9.41 -20.11 -25.09
C SER A 384 10.88 -20.25 -25.48
N ASP A 385 11.20 -21.14 -26.43
CA ASP A 385 12.57 -21.38 -26.90
C ASP A 385 13.30 -20.10 -27.33
N ALA A 386 12.57 -19.08 -27.80
CA ALA A 386 13.12 -17.78 -28.17
C ALA A 386 13.81 -17.05 -27.01
N VAL A 387 13.44 -17.35 -25.77
CA VAL A 387 13.98 -16.71 -24.55
C VAL A 387 15.22 -17.43 -24.03
N TRP A 388 15.43 -18.70 -24.39
CA TRP A 388 16.49 -19.55 -23.85
C TRP A 388 17.89 -18.92 -23.89
N PRO A 389 18.38 -18.29 -24.98
CA PRO A 389 19.74 -17.74 -25.02
C PRO A 389 20.00 -16.61 -24.01
N ARG A 390 18.94 -15.93 -23.53
CA ARG A 390 19.04 -14.92 -22.46
C ARG A 390 18.98 -15.60 -21.09
N LEU A 391 18.09 -16.58 -20.95
CA LEU A 391 17.85 -17.27 -19.70
C LEU A 391 19.03 -18.17 -19.29
N GLU A 392 19.64 -18.89 -20.23
CA GLU A 392 20.81 -19.73 -20.00
C GLU A 392 21.95 -18.93 -19.37
N ARG A 393 22.26 -17.76 -19.94
CA ARG A 393 23.29 -16.87 -19.39
C ARG A 393 23.00 -16.49 -17.95
N TRP A 394 21.76 -16.11 -17.65
CA TRP A 394 21.34 -15.79 -16.30
C TRP A 394 21.43 -16.99 -15.35
N ALA A 395 21.01 -18.18 -15.77
CA ALA A 395 21.01 -19.38 -14.94
C ALA A 395 22.42 -19.93 -14.65
N THR A 396 23.40 -19.60 -15.49
CA THR A 396 24.82 -20.00 -15.33
C THR A 396 25.70 -18.98 -14.63
N THR A 397 25.15 -17.80 -14.30
CA THR A 397 25.85 -16.76 -13.53
C THR A 397 25.55 -16.95 -12.05
#